data_AF-A0A5P2DNY4-F1
#
_entry.id   AF-A0A5P2DNY4-F1
#
_cell.length_a   1.000
_cell.length_b   1.000
_cell.length_c   1.000
_cell.angle_alpha   90.00
_cell.angle_beta   90.00
_cell.angle_gamma   90.00
#
_symmetry.space_group_name_H-M   'P 1'
#
loop_
_entity.id
_entity.type
_entity.pdbx_description
1 polymer ?
#
loop_
_entity_poly.entity_id
_entity_poly.type
_entity_poly.pdbx_seq_one_letter_code
_entity_poly.pdbx_strand_id
1 'polypeptide(L)'
;MTLVSHATSEQRGENHWLLRFELHLPHAYAALWPALTTPDGLRGWLAAADVLERRLGGAITLRWLNTAAVVTGRVTAWDVERVAEYTVTEHGRIRFHLEPVGTDSTVIRFVNERGGTQDERLDCLAGWHEHFELLDSALDGRPADWSAWTDTRWSALREAYASLARA
;
A
#
# COMPACT_ATOMS: atom_id res chain seq x y z
N MET A 1 1.11 -12.91 15.52
CA MET A 1 0.31 -13.16 14.31
C MET A 1 0.97 -12.37 13.19
N THR A 2 1.10 -12.93 11.98
CA THR A 2 1.75 -12.23 10.86
C THR A 2 0.81 -11.14 10.35
N LEU A 3 1.30 -9.90 10.27
CA LEU A 3 0.56 -8.72 9.79
C LEU A 3 -0.06 -8.96 8.40
N VAL A 4 0.77 -9.45 7.47
CA VAL A 4 0.34 -9.89 6.15
C VAL A 4 -0.05 -11.37 6.25
N SER A 5 -1.36 -11.63 6.27
CA SER A 5 -1.88 -13.00 6.34
C SER A 5 -1.79 -13.72 5.00
N HIS A 6 -1.93 -12.97 3.90
CA HIS A 6 -1.92 -13.50 2.54
C HIS A 6 -1.44 -12.43 1.56
N ALA A 7 -0.45 -12.78 0.73
CA ALA A 7 0.02 -11.96 -0.38
C ALA A 7 0.09 -12.82 -1.65
N THR A 8 -0.60 -12.42 -2.70
CA THR A 8 -0.62 -13.13 -3.99
C THR A 8 -0.45 -12.18 -5.15
N SER A 9 -0.01 -12.73 -6.28
CA SER A 9 0.04 -12.03 -7.56
C SER A 9 -0.47 -12.93 -8.67
N GLU A 10 -1.28 -12.38 -9.54
CA GLU A 10 -1.86 -13.07 -10.70
C GLU A 10 -1.53 -12.29 -11.98
N GLN A 11 -1.15 -12.99 -13.05
CA GLN A 11 -0.92 -12.38 -14.35
C GLN A 11 -2.26 -12.14 -15.07
N ARG A 12 -2.48 -10.92 -15.57
CA ARG A 12 -3.70 -10.49 -16.27
C ARG A 12 -3.37 -10.04 -17.70
N GLY A 13 -2.96 -10.96 -18.55
CA GLY A 13 -2.50 -10.65 -19.91
C GLY A 13 -0.98 -10.43 -19.99
N GLU A 14 -0.52 -9.94 -21.13
CA GLU A 14 0.92 -9.69 -21.34
C GLU A 14 1.40 -8.53 -20.47
N ASN A 15 2.40 -8.78 -19.63
CA ASN A 15 3.01 -7.79 -18.74
C ASN A 15 2.02 -6.99 -17.89
N HIS A 16 0.97 -7.61 -17.35
CA HIS A 16 0.07 -6.96 -16.41
C HIS A 16 -0.20 -7.87 -15.22
N TRP A 17 -0.20 -7.29 -14.03
CA TRP A 17 -0.22 -8.02 -12.77
C TRP A 17 -1.29 -7.46 -11.84
N LEU A 18 -1.95 -8.38 -11.15
CA LEU A 18 -2.90 -8.11 -10.09
C LEU A 18 -2.32 -8.64 -8.78
N LEU A 19 -1.89 -7.73 -7.91
CA LEU A 19 -1.35 -8.03 -6.59
C LEU A 19 -2.48 -7.90 -5.58
N ARG A 20 -2.54 -8.83 -4.62
CA ARG A 20 -3.53 -8.81 -3.53
C ARG A 20 -2.84 -9.04 -2.20
N PHE A 21 -3.23 -8.25 -1.22
CA PHE A 21 -2.82 -8.43 0.17
C PHE A 21 -4.05 -8.43 1.08
N GLU A 22 -4.03 -9.29 2.09
CA GLU A 22 -4.98 -9.24 3.20
C GLU A 22 -4.22 -9.00 4.51
N LEU A 23 -4.44 -7.83 5.12
CA LEU A 23 -3.80 -7.39 6.34
C LEU A 23 -4.78 -7.52 7.49
N HIS A 24 -4.35 -8.14 8.59
CA HIS A 24 -5.12 -8.23 9.83
C HIS A 24 -4.43 -7.37 10.88
N LEU A 25 -4.95 -6.17 11.08
CA LEU A 25 -4.35 -5.16 11.95
C LEU A 25 -5.10 -5.13 13.30
N PRO A 26 -4.41 -5.23 14.44
CA PRO A 26 -5.00 -5.11 15.79
C PRO A 26 -5.23 -3.62 16.15
N HIS A 27 -5.78 -2.87 15.19
CA HIS A 27 -6.01 -1.43 15.29
C HIS A 27 -7.47 -1.12 15.01
N ALA A 28 -8.04 -0.25 15.84
CA ALA A 28 -9.38 0.25 15.65
C ALA A 28 -9.52 1.01 14.33
N TYR A 29 -10.68 0.86 13.71
CA TYR A 29 -11.02 1.51 12.45
C TYR A 29 -10.74 3.02 12.45
N ALA A 30 -11.08 3.68 13.56
CA ALA A 30 -10.95 5.12 13.75
C ALA A 30 -9.49 5.63 13.66
N ALA A 31 -8.50 4.79 13.97
CA ALA A 31 -7.09 5.12 13.79
C ALA A 31 -6.62 4.84 12.35
N LEU A 32 -7.13 3.75 11.75
CA LEU A 32 -6.68 3.27 10.46
C LEU A 32 -7.17 4.11 9.28
N TRP A 33 -8.43 4.58 9.32
CA TRP A 33 -9.00 5.36 8.23
C TRP A 33 -8.23 6.66 7.99
N PRO A 34 -7.92 7.50 9.01
CA PRO A 34 -7.07 8.67 8.81
C PRO A 34 -5.67 8.33 8.28
N ALA A 35 -5.06 7.22 8.71
CA ALA A 35 -3.74 6.79 8.26
C ALA A 35 -3.69 6.54 6.74
N LEU A 36 -4.79 6.08 6.14
CA LEU A 36 -4.91 5.80 4.71
C LEU A 36 -5.46 6.97 3.87
N THR A 37 -6.11 7.94 4.51
CA THR A 37 -6.95 8.93 3.79
C THR A 37 -6.62 10.39 4.08
N THR A 38 -5.58 10.65 4.85
CA THR A 38 -5.09 12.01 5.12
C THR A 38 -3.65 12.16 4.66
N PRO A 39 -3.22 13.37 4.25
CA PRO A 39 -1.83 13.62 3.90
C PRO A 39 -0.85 13.28 5.04
N ASP A 40 -1.18 13.66 6.27
CA ASP A 40 -0.34 13.37 7.45
C ASP A 40 -0.29 11.86 7.74
N GLY A 41 -1.42 11.17 7.61
CA GLY A 41 -1.50 9.71 7.75
C GLY A 41 -0.63 8.99 6.73
N LEU A 42 -0.82 9.30 5.44
CA LEU A 42 -0.07 8.68 4.34
C LEU A 42 1.44 8.96 4.46
N ARG A 43 1.82 10.14 4.93
CA ARG A 43 3.23 10.49 5.16
C ARG A 43 3.90 9.59 6.19
N GLY A 44 3.15 9.02 7.12
CA GLY A 44 3.70 8.16 8.17
C GLY A 44 4.18 6.79 7.69
N TRP A 45 3.72 6.31 6.53
CA TRP A 45 3.99 4.94 6.09
C TRP A 45 4.07 4.73 4.57
N LEU A 46 3.55 5.63 3.74
CA LEU A 46 3.48 5.50 2.28
C LEU A 46 4.30 6.55 1.54
N ALA A 47 3.83 7.80 1.57
CA ALA A 47 4.31 8.87 0.71
C ALA A 47 3.81 10.23 1.21
N ALA A 48 4.47 11.31 0.79
CA ALA A 48 3.87 12.63 0.90
C ALA A 48 2.74 12.78 -0.13
N ALA A 49 1.53 13.05 0.33
CA ALA A 49 0.41 13.38 -0.55
C ALA A 49 0.39 14.90 -0.81
N ASP A 50 1.16 15.33 -1.83
CA ASP A 50 1.24 16.74 -2.23
C ASP A 50 -0.12 17.25 -2.75
N VAL A 51 -0.95 16.35 -3.33
CA VAL A 51 -2.37 16.59 -3.67
C VAL A 51 -3.19 15.37 -3.30
N LEU A 52 -4.33 15.55 -2.64
CA LEU A 52 -5.31 14.49 -2.34
C LEU A 52 -6.74 15.04 -2.29
N GLU A 53 -7.43 15.00 -3.42
CA GLU A 53 -8.86 15.34 -3.49
C GLU A 53 -9.72 14.10 -3.23
N ARG A 54 -10.21 13.98 -1.99
CA ARG A 54 -10.95 12.84 -1.42
C ARG A 54 -12.38 12.67 -1.96
N ARG A 55 -12.51 12.53 -3.28
CA ARG A 55 -13.78 12.37 -4.00
C ARG A 55 -13.55 11.71 -5.36
N LEU A 56 -14.57 11.05 -5.91
CA LEU A 56 -14.49 10.49 -7.26
C LEU A 56 -14.04 11.55 -8.28
N GLY A 57 -13.05 11.19 -9.11
CA GLY A 57 -12.46 12.05 -10.14
C GLY A 57 -11.50 13.11 -9.61
N GLY A 58 -11.30 13.19 -8.30
CA GLY A 58 -10.38 14.13 -7.65
C GLY A 58 -8.93 13.86 -8.03
N ALA A 59 -8.12 14.92 -8.08
CA ALA A 59 -6.69 14.81 -8.35
C ALA A 59 -5.93 14.15 -7.17
N ILE A 60 -4.88 13.42 -7.50
CA ILE A 60 -3.91 12.90 -6.52
C ILE A 60 -2.48 13.04 -7.05
N THR A 61 -1.59 13.47 -6.18
CA THR A 61 -0.14 13.53 -6.43
C THR A 61 0.55 12.97 -5.20
N LEU A 62 1.30 11.89 -5.38
CA LEU A 62 2.03 11.21 -4.33
C LEU A 62 3.53 11.29 -4.63
N ARG A 63 4.31 11.61 -3.62
CA ARG A 63 5.77 11.63 -3.68
C ARG A 63 6.34 10.65 -2.67
N TRP A 64 6.94 9.58 -3.17
CA TRP A 64 7.57 8.55 -2.35
C TRP A 64 8.75 9.14 -1.61
N LEU A 65 8.83 8.83 -0.31
CA LEU A 65 9.83 9.41 0.57
C LEU A 65 11.09 8.54 0.67
N ASN A 66 11.03 7.28 0.21
CA ASN A 66 12.16 6.37 0.10
C ASN A 66 12.89 6.45 -1.26
N THR A 67 12.20 6.81 -2.35
CA THR A 67 12.79 6.88 -3.70
C THR A 67 12.77 8.28 -4.35
N ALA A 68 12.08 9.24 -3.74
CA ALA A 68 11.78 10.56 -4.31
C ALA A 68 10.93 10.55 -5.60
N ALA A 69 10.39 9.39 -6.01
CA ALA A 69 9.51 9.29 -7.16
C ALA A 69 8.23 10.11 -6.94
N VAL A 70 7.78 10.83 -7.98
CA VAL A 70 6.53 11.61 -7.96
C VAL A 70 5.59 11.03 -9.00
N VAL A 71 4.41 10.64 -8.57
CA VAL A 71 3.37 10.09 -9.44
C VAL A 71 2.09 10.88 -9.30
N THR A 72 1.32 10.93 -10.36
CA THR A 72 0.07 11.69 -10.42
C THR A 72 -1.04 10.84 -10.98
N GLY A 73 -2.28 11.19 -10.66
CA GLY A 73 -3.45 10.58 -11.29
C GLY A 73 -4.76 11.04 -10.68
N ARG A 74 -5.70 10.12 -10.53
CA ARG A 74 -7.06 10.44 -10.09
C ARG A 74 -7.63 9.41 -9.13
N VAL A 75 -8.45 9.88 -8.20
CA VAL A 75 -9.30 9.04 -7.35
C VAL A 75 -10.39 8.40 -8.20
N THR A 76 -10.45 7.08 -8.19
CA THR A 76 -11.39 6.27 -9.00
C THR A 76 -12.50 5.67 -8.15
N ALA A 77 -12.35 5.62 -6.82
CA ALA A 77 -13.44 5.38 -5.88
C ALA A 77 -13.11 6.01 -4.53
N TRP A 78 -14.13 6.60 -3.89
CA TRP A 78 -14.02 7.14 -2.54
C TRP A 78 -15.33 6.89 -1.81
N ASP A 79 -15.37 5.83 -1.02
CA ASP A 79 -16.49 5.52 -0.13
C ASP A 79 -16.03 5.81 1.29
N VAL A 80 -16.64 6.82 1.90
CA VAL A 80 -16.23 7.28 3.22
C VAL A 80 -16.37 6.12 4.20
N GLU A 81 -15.30 5.90 4.95
CA GLU A 81 -15.16 4.82 5.90
C GLU A 81 -15.13 3.39 5.32
N ARG A 82 -14.92 3.21 4.01
CA ARG A 82 -14.77 1.86 3.43
C ARG A 82 -13.72 1.72 2.35
N VAL A 83 -13.64 2.68 1.43
CA VAL A 83 -12.84 2.54 0.20
C VAL A 83 -12.05 3.81 -0.08
N ALA A 84 -10.75 3.64 -0.25
CA ALA A 84 -9.89 4.62 -0.91
C ALA A 84 -9.27 3.96 -2.15
N GLU A 85 -9.57 4.49 -3.33
CA GLU A 85 -9.01 3.99 -4.59
C GLU A 85 -8.57 5.11 -5.51
N TYR A 86 -7.39 4.94 -6.09
CA TYR A 86 -6.85 5.86 -7.07
C TYR A 86 -6.01 5.12 -8.11
N THR A 87 -5.88 5.73 -9.28
CA THR A 87 -4.87 5.39 -10.27
C THR A 87 -3.77 6.44 -10.25
N VAL A 88 -2.53 6.00 -10.39
CA VAL A 88 -1.36 6.86 -10.51
C VAL A 88 -0.43 6.36 -11.62
N THR A 89 0.36 7.27 -12.18
CA THR A 89 1.46 6.91 -13.08
C THR A 89 2.41 5.92 -12.39
N GLU A 90 3.02 5.02 -13.16
CA GLU A 90 4.01 4.02 -12.71
C GLU A 90 3.50 2.92 -11.75
N HIS A 91 2.61 3.22 -10.81
CA HIS A 91 2.07 2.24 -9.85
C HIS A 91 0.66 1.73 -10.18
N GLY A 92 0.02 2.25 -11.23
CA GLY A 92 -1.27 1.76 -11.71
C GLY A 92 -2.41 2.02 -10.72
N ARG A 93 -3.35 1.07 -10.61
CA ARG A 93 -4.50 1.17 -9.71
C ARG A 93 -4.13 0.69 -8.31
N ILE A 94 -4.49 1.45 -7.29
CA ILE A 94 -4.26 1.17 -5.88
C ILE A 94 -5.61 1.24 -5.18
N ARG A 95 -6.04 0.15 -4.54
CA ARG A 95 -7.32 0.07 -3.84
C ARG A 95 -7.13 -0.48 -2.42
N PHE A 96 -7.62 0.29 -1.45
CA PHE A 96 -7.82 -0.15 -0.07
C PHE A 96 -9.31 -0.36 0.17
N HIS A 97 -9.67 -1.53 0.68
CA HIS A 97 -10.98 -1.79 1.26
C HIS A 97 -10.81 -2.18 2.73
N LEU A 98 -11.43 -1.42 3.62
CA LEU A 98 -11.34 -1.64 5.06
C LEU A 98 -12.61 -2.29 5.58
N GLU A 99 -12.45 -3.27 6.46
CA GLU A 99 -13.55 -3.92 7.18
C GLU A 99 -13.23 -4.00 8.67
N PRO A 100 -13.98 -3.32 9.55
CA PRO A 100 -13.80 -3.47 10.99
C PRO A 100 -14.17 -4.89 11.43
N VAL A 101 -13.38 -5.43 12.36
CA VAL A 101 -13.61 -6.73 13.01
C VAL A 101 -13.66 -6.49 14.52
N GLY A 102 -14.87 -6.37 15.06
CA GLY A 102 -15.04 -5.93 16.45
C GLY A 102 -14.69 -4.45 16.63
N THR A 103 -14.21 -4.07 17.82
CA THR A 103 -13.89 -2.67 18.17
C THR A 103 -12.43 -2.33 17.92
N ASP A 104 -11.53 -3.31 18.03
CA ASP A 104 -10.09 -3.07 18.19
C ASP A 104 -9.27 -3.72 17.06
N SER A 105 -9.91 -4.14 15.97
CA SER A 105 -9.22 -4.74 14.84
C SER A 105 -9.88 -4.38 13.52
N THR A 106 -9.07 -4.31 12.46
CA THR A 106 -9.53 -3.97 11.11
C THR A 106 -8.78 -4.83 10.10
N VAL A 107 -9.52 -5.35 9.12
CA VAL A 107 -8.95 -6.04 7.97
C VAL A 107 -8.83 -5.06 6.81
N ILE A 108 -7.66 -5.01 6.17
CA ILE A 108 -7.48 -4.33 4.88
C ILE A 108 -7.40 -5.39 3.80
N ARG A 109 -8.29 -5.30 2.81
CA ARG A 109 -8.11 -5.97 1.52
C ARG A 109 -7.54 -4.98 0.53
N PHE A 110 -6.29 -5.22 0.17
CA PHE A 110 -5.54 -4.37 -0.72
C PHE A 110 -5.43 -5.01 -2.11
N VAL A 111 -5.60 -4.18 -3.14
CA VAL A 111 -5.38 -4.57 -4.54
C VAL A 111 -4.49 -3.54 -5.21
N ASN A 112 -3.48 -4.03 -5.93
CA ASN A 112 -2.70 -3.22 -6.86
C ASN A 112 -2.74 -3.85 -8.26
N GLU A 113 -3.23 -3.11 -9.25
CA GLU A 113 -3.22 -3.51 -10.66
C GLU A 113 -2.22 -2.66 -11.42
N ARG A 114 -1.21 -3.30 -12.01
CA ARG A 114 -0.12 -2.58 -12.67
C ARG A 114 0.42 -3.33 -13.88
N GLY A 115 0.94 -2.57 -14.83
CA GLY A 115 1.73 -3.11 -15.94
C GLY A 115 3.20 -3.27 -15.56
N GLY A 116 3.84 -4.31 -16.10
CA GLY A 116 5.27 -4.49 -16.27
C GLY A 116 5.78 -5.91 -16.05
N THR A 117 7.10 -6.06 -15.92
CA THR A 117 7.82 -7.34 -15.97
C THR A 117 7.64 -8.19 -14.71
N GLN A 118 8.11 -9.44 -14.77
CA GLN A 118 8.13 -10.36 -13.63
C GLN A 118 9.06 -9.89 -12.50
N ASP A 119 10.17 -9.22 -12.83
CA ASP A 119 11.09 -8.67 -11.83
C ASP A 119 10.45 -7.47 -11.12
N GLU A 120 9.84 -6.55 -11.87
CA GLU A 120 9.11 -5.41 -11.29
C GLU A 120 7.91 -5.87 -10.43
N ARG A 121 7.30 -7.01 -10.76
CA ARG A 121 6.28 -7.63 -9.90
C ARG A 121 6.85 -8.02 -8.54
N LEU A 122 8.05 -8.62 -8.49
CA LEU A 122 8.71 -8.96 -7.22
C LEU A 122 9.08 -7.69 -6.44
N ASP A 123 9.58 -6.66 -7.13
CA ASP A 123 9.89 -5.36 -6.52
C ASP A 123 8.66 -4.74 -5.87
N CYS A 124 7.51 -4.78 -6.56
CA CYS A 124 6.24 -4.26 -6.07
C CYS A 124 5.68 -5.08 -4.90
N LEU A 125 5.78 -6.42 -4.94
CA LEU A 125 5.35 -7.27 -3.82
C LEU A 125 6.14 -6.97 -2.54
N ALA A 126 7.46 -6.83 -2.67
CA ALA A 126 8.33 -6.47 -1.56
C ALA A 126 8.05 -5.05 -1.05
N GLY A 127 7.91 -4.09 -1.97
CA GLY A 127 7.59 -2.70 -1.65
C GLY A 127 6.29 -2.57 -0.87
N TRP A 128 5.18 -3.11 -1.37
CA TRP A 128 3.90 -3.05 -0.66
C TRP A 128 3.96 -3.72 0.71
N HIS A 129 4.60 -4.89 0.81
CA HIS A 129 4.75 -5.59 2.09
C HIS A 129 5.49 -4.71 3.11
N GLU A 130 6.64 -4.14 2.74
CA GLU A 130 7.40 -3.25 3.63
C GLU A 130 6.57 -2.04 4.07
N HIS A 131 5.86 -1.38 3.14
CA HIS A 131 5.01 -0.23 3.49
C HIS A 131 3.87 -0.64 4.44
N PHE A 132 3.34 -1.86 4.36
CA PHE A 132 2.37 -2.34 5.34
C PHE A 132 2.98 -2.55 6.73
N GLU A 133 4.23 -3.02 6.83
CA GLU A 133 4.96 -3.06 8.11
C GLU A 133 5.19 -1.66 8.70
N LEU A 134 5.45 -0.67 7.83
CA LEU A 134 5.53 0.74 8.23
C LEU A 134 4.17 1.29 8.66
N LEU A 135 3.07 0.88 8.02
CA LEU A 135 1.71 1.26 8.42
C LEU A 135 1.40 0.78 9.84
N ASP A 136 1.68 -0.48 10.14
CA ASP A 136 1.49 -1.04 11.49
C ASP A 136 2.33 -0.30 12.53
N SER A 137 3.60 -0.01 12.21
CA SER A 137 4.48 0.79 13.07
C SER A 137 3.97 2.21 13.30
N ALA A 138 3.46 2.87 12.24
CA ALA A 138 2.91 4.22 12.32
C ALA A 138 1.65 4.27 13.21
N LEU A 139 0.80 3.24 13.15
CA LEU A 139 -0.39 3.12 14.00
C LEU A 139 -0.03 2.91 15.47
N ASP A 140 1.11 2.28 15.76
CA ASP A 140 1.68 2.21 17.11
C ASP A 140 2.39 3.51 17.55
N GLY A 141 2.25 4.60 16.80
CA GLY A 141 2.88 5.89 17.10
C GLY A 141 4.37 5.98 16.73
N ARG A 142 4.88 5.06 15.90
CA ARG A 142 6.24 5.06 15.36
C ARG A 142 6.20 5.24 13.83
N PRO A 143 5.90 6.46 13.33
CA PRO A 143 5.90 6.72 11.89
C PRO A 143 7.30 6.48 11.31
N ALA A 144 7.36 6.18 10.01
CA ALA A 144 8.61 5.92 9.32
C ALA A 144 9.57 7.12 9.39
N ASP A 145 10.81 6.85 9.79
CA ASP A 145 11.92 7.79 9.61
C ASP A 145 12.51 7.62 8.22
N TRP A 146 11.97 8.35 7.26
CA TRP A 146 12.40 8.32 5.87
C TRP A 146 13.87 8.71 5.67
N SER A 147 14.47 9.46 6.61
CA SER A 147 15.88 9.84 6.53
C SER A 147 16.84 8.71 6.91
N ALA A 148 16.34 7.76 7.71
CA ALA A 148 17.06 6.57 8.14
C ALA A 148 16.66 5.30 7.37
N TRP A 149 15.76 5.41 6.39
CA TRP A 149 15.30 4.27 5.61
C TRP A 149 16.44 3.68 4.75
N THR A 150 16.46 2.35 4.67
CA THR A 150 17.38 1.58 3.80
C THR A 150 16.60 0.52 3.03
N ASP A 151 17.17 0.03 1.94
CA ASP A 151 16.59 -1.03 1.10
C ASP A 151 16.75 -2.45 1.68
N THR A 152 17.26 -2.56 2.91
CA THR A 152 17.61 -3.86 3.52
C THR A 152 16.36 -4.73 3.73
N ARG A 153 15.28 -4.15 4.28
CA ARG A 153 14.05 -4.90 4.55
C ARG A 153 13.32 -5.24 3.25
N TRP A 154 13.19 -4.28 2.34
CA TRP A 154 12.73 -4.50 0.97
C TRP A 154 13.49 -5.65 0.26
N SER A 155 14.82 -5.66 0.29
CA SER A 155 15.65 -6.68 -0.38
C SER A 155 15.38 -8.08 0.18
N ALA A 156 15.29 -8.21 1.50
CA ALA A 156 14.97 -9.49 2.14
C ALA A 156 13.55 -9.99 1.77
N LEU A 157 12.57 -9.10 1.72
CA LEU A 157 11.21 -9.43 1.29
C LEU A 157 11.16 -9.87 -0.17
N ARG A 158 11.91 -9.18 -1.04
CA ARG A 158 12.02 -9.53 -2.46
C ARG A 158 12.59 -10.93 -2.66
N GLU A 159 13.66 -11.28 -1.93
CA GLU A 159 14.26 -12.61 -1.97
C GLU A 159 13.28 -13.69 -1.46
N ALA A 160 12.53 -13.40 -0.41
CA ALA A 160 11.51 -14.32 0.11
C ALA A 160 10.41 -14.60 -0.93
N TYR A 161 9.87 -13.56 -1.60
CA TYR A 161 8.88 -13.73 -2.66
C TYR A 161 9.45 -14.44 -3.90
N ALA A 162 10.71 -14.18 -4.26
CA ALA A 162 11.38 -14.89 -5.35
C ALA A 162 11.54 -16.38 -5.05
N SER A 163 11.75 -16.74 -3.79
CA SER A 163 11.88 -18.14 -3.37
C SER A 163 10.53 -18.86 -3.36
N LEU A 164 9.46 -18.21 -2.92
CA LEU A 164 8.09 -18.76 -2.97
C LEU A 164 7.59 -18.98 -4.41
N ALA A 165 7.98 -18.13 -5.36
CA ALA A 165 7.61 -18.30 -6.76
C ALA A 165 8.33 -19.46 -7.47
N ARG A 166 9.37 -20.02 -6.84
CA ARG A 166 10.18 -21.15 -7.37
C ARG A 166 9.81 -22.50 -6.76
N ALA A 167 9.03 -22.51 -5.67
CA ALA A 167 8.56 -23.71 -4.97
C ALA A 167 7.22 -24.18 -5.56
#